data_AF-A0A5B1B8M5-F1
#
_entry.id   AF-A0A5B1B8M5-F1
#
_cell.length_a   1.000
_cell.length_b   1.000
_cell.length_c   1.000
_cell.angle_alpha   90.00
_cell.angle_beta   90.00
_cell.angle_gamma   90.00
#
_symmetry.space_group_name_H-M   'P 1'
#
loop_
_entity.id
_entity.type
_entity.pdbx_description
1 polymer ?
#
loop_
_entity_poly.entity_id
_entity_poly.type
_entity_poly.pdbx_seq_one_letter_code
_entity_poly.pdbx_strand_id
1 'polypeptide(L)' 'MLGLQRHDPLTAEDRADLDVLIAAAERGYRLATRCLRCGQWLVAPSSVRRHLGPVCAAKAAADA' A
#
# COMPACT_ATOMS: atom_id res chain seq x y z
N MET A 1 18.91 8.17 -21.81
CA MET A 1 17.82 7.62 -22.64
C MET A 1 16.72 7.17 -21.68
N LEU A 2 15.79 8.06 -21.30
CA LEU A 2 14.71 7.71 -20.37
C LEU A 2 13.68 6.87 -21.12
N GLY A 3 13.64 5.56 -20.80
CA GLY A 3 12.58 4.70 -21.27
C GLY A 3 11.25 5.20 -20.70
N LEU A 4 10.39 5.71 -21.57
CA LEU A 4 8.97 5.88 -21.29
C LEU A 4 8.43 4.52 -20.85
N GLN A 5 8.25 4.32 -19.55
CA GLN A 5 7.58 3.12 -19.05
C GLN A 5 6.17 3.14 -19.62
N ARG A 6 5.89 2.21 -20.54
CA ARG A 6 4.52 1.91 -20.98
C ARG A 6 3.76 1.47 -19.73
N HIS A 7 2.94 2.37 -19.19
CA HIS A 7 1.91 1.98 -18.24
C HIS A 7 0.85 1.24 -19.04
N ASP A 8 0.73 -0.07 -18.85
CA ASP A 8 -0.39 -0.80 -19.43
C ASP A 8 -1.71 -0.23 -18.89
N PRO A 9 -2.76 -0.17 -19.73
CA PRO A 9 -4.06 0.30 -19.30
C PRO A 9 -4.64 -0.62 -18.23
N LEU A 10 -5.35 -0.05 -17.26
CA LEU A 10 -6.05 -0.81 -16.22
C LEU A 10 -6.98 -1.84 -16.85
N THR A 11 -6.88 -3.08 -16.39
CA THR A 11 -7.78 -4.17 -16.77
C THR A 11 -9.18 -3.92 -16.21
N ALA A 12 -10.14 -4.79 -16.56
CA ALA A 12 -11.46 -4.75 -15.96
C ALA A 12 -11.41 -5.14 -14.47
N GLU A 13 -10.52 -6.07 -14.10
CA GLU A 13 -10.32 -6.51 -12.72
C GLU A 13 -9.74 -5.38 -11.86
N ASP A 14 -8.73 -4.66 -12.36
CA ASP A 14 -8.16 -3.50 -11.65
C ASP A 14 -9.21 -2.43 -11.35
N ARG A 15 -10.15 -2.21 -12.29
CA ARG A 15 -11.24 -1.24 -12.11
C ARG A 15 -12.24 -1.71 -11.05
N ALA A 16 -12.61 -3.00 -11.07
CA ALA A 16 -13.50 -3.56 -10.06
C ALA A 16 -12.90 -3.49 -8.65
N ASP A 17 -11.59 -3.75 -8.52
CA ASP A 17 -10.88 -3.61 -7.25
C ASP A 17 -10.88 -2.15 -6.76
N LEU A 18 -10.62 -1.19 -7.65
CA LEU A 18 -10.68 0.23 -7.32
C LEU A 18 -12.07 0.65 -6.84
N ASP A 19 -13.13 0.19 -7.50
CA ASP A 19 -14.52 0.48 -7.10
C ASP A 19 -14.81 0.01 -5.67
N VAL A 20 -14.32 -1.19 -5.29
CA VAL A 20 -14.45 -1.72 -3.92
C VAL A 20 -13.70 -0.84 -2.92
N LEU A 21 -12.47 -0.44 -3.25
CA LEU A 21 -11.65 0.39 -2.36
C LEU A 21 -12.25 1.79 -2.15
N ILE A 22 -12.79 2.39 -3.21
CA ILE A 22 -13.48 3.68 -3.16
C ILE A 22 -14.72 3.58 -2.28
N ALA A 23 -15.59 2.59 -2.56
CA ALA A 23 -16.80 2.36 -1.80
C ALA A 23 -16.52 2.12 -0.30
N ALA A 24 -15.44 1.42 0.02
CA ALA A 24 -15.02 1.20 1.41
C ALA A 24 -14.57 2.52 2.07
N ALA A 25 -13.78 3.34 1.36
CA ALA A 25 -13.30 4.62 1.88
C ALA A 25 -14.44 5.60 2.19
N GLU A 26 -15.43 5.70 1.29
CA GLU A 26 -16.64 6.53 1.46
C GLU A 26 -17.47 6.15 2.70
N ARG A 27 -17.45 4.86 3.07
CA ARG A 27 -18.15 4.34 4.25
C ARG A 27 -17.31 4.43 5.54
N GLY A 28 -16.11 5.02 5.47
CA GLY A 28 -15.22 5.19 6.62
C GLY A 28 -14.31 4.00 6.92
N TYR A 29 -14.29 2.96 6.09
CA TYR A 29 -13.34 1.86 6.25
C TYR A 29 -11.90 2.30 5.93
N ARG A 30 -10.94 1.51 6.41
CA ARG A 30 -9.50 1.70 6.16
C ARG A 30 -8.89 0.38 5.76
N LEU A 31 -7.96 0.42 4.81
CA LEU A 31 -7.14 -0.73 4.46
C LEU A 31 -6.20 -1.08 5.62
N ALA A 32 -6.20 -2.36 5.99
CA ALA A 32 -5.27 -2.93 6.94
C ALA A 32 -4.34 -3.92 6.20
N THR A 33 -3.04 -3.78 6.39
CA THR A 33 -2.03 -4.75 5.92
C THR A 33 -1.13 -5.17 7.06
N ARG A 34 -0.38 -6.26 6.88
CA ARG A 34 0.61 -6.69 7.89
C ARG A 34 1.98 -6.07 7.59
N CYS A 35 2.67 -5.66 8.65
CA CYS A 35 4.08 -5.29 8.58
C CYS A 35 4.91 -6.50 8.13
N LEU A 36 5.70 -6.33 7.06
CA LEU A 36 6.55 -7.42 6.53
C LEU A 36 7.67 -7.83 7.49
N ARG A 37 8.05 -6.98 8.45
CA ARG A 37 9.11 -7.27 9.43
C ARG A 37 8.58 -7.89 10.73
N CYS A 38 7.50 -7.36 11.30
CA CYS A 38 7.02 -7.76 12.62
C CYS A 38 5.60 -8.33 12.66
N GLY A 39 4.90 -8.41 11.52
CA GLY A 39 3.56 -8.99 11.41
C GLY A 39 2.41 -8.17 12.01
N GLN A 40 2.68 -7.08 12.73
CA GLN A 40 1.66 -6.20 13.29
C GLN A 40 0.77 -5.57 12.21
N TRP A 41 -0.49 -5.33 12.54
CA TRP A 41 -1.45 -4.68 11.65
C TRP A 41 -1.11 -3.20 11.45
N LEU A 42 -1.20 -2.72 10.21
CA LEU A 42 -0.91 -1.36 9.78
C LEU A 42 -2.15 -0.79 9.11
N VAL A 43 -2.62 0.37 9.60
CA VAL A 43 -3.77 1.09 9.03
C VAL A 43 -3.44 2.52 8.62
N ALA A 44 -2.34 3.08 9.13
CA ALA A 44 -1.88 4.40 8.73
C ALA A 44 -1.43 4.37 7.25
N PRO A 45 -1.89 5.29 6.37
CA PRO A 45 -1.61 5.24 4.94
C PRO A 45 -0.11 5.15 4.60
N SER A 46 0.73 5.87 5.36
CA SER A 46 2.17 5.86 5.16
C SER A 46 2.82 4.53 5.54
N SER A 47 2.25 3.79 6.49
CA SER A 47 2.71 2.45 6.86
C SER A 47 2.18 1.38 5.90
N VAL A 48 0.92 1.50 5.46
CA VAL A 48 0.33 0.61 4.45
C VAL A 48 1.14 0.68 3.15
N ARG A 49 1.41 1.89 2.64
CA ARG A 49 2.19 2.08 1.40
C ARG A 49 3.58 1.44 1.45
N ARG A 50 4.23 1.45 2.62
CA ARG A 50 5.58 0.89 2.83
C ARG A 50 5.57 -0.57 3.26
N HIS A 51 4.39 -1.13 3.56
CA HIS A 51 4.25 -2.43 4.22
C HIS A 51 5.10 -2.58 5.50
N LEU A 52 5.37 -1.46 6.19
CA LEU A 52 6.23 -1.39 7.37
C LEU A 52 5.69 -0.39 8.40
N GLY A 53 5.64 -0.83 9.65
CA GLY A 53 5.36 0.05 10.79
C GLY A 53 6.51 1.03 11.05
N PRO A 54 6.26 2.18 11.70
CA PRO A 54 7.24 3.25 11.87
C PRO A 54 8.54 2.80 12.53
N VAL A 55 8.45 1.97 13.58
CA VAL A 55 9.62 1.39 14.27
C VAL A 55 10.42 0.47 13.34
N CYS A 56 9.74 -0.36 12.55
CA CYS A 56 10.40 -1.29 11.63
C CYS A 56 11.06 -0.58 10.45
N ALA A 57 10.43 0.50 9.95
CA ALA A 57 11.00 1.35 8.93
C ALA A 57 12.26 2.08 9.42
N ALA A 58 12.25 2.61 10.64
CA ALA A 58 13.44 3.25 11.24
C ALA A 58 14.61 2.27 11.37
N LYS A 59 14.35 1.04 11.81
CA LYS A 59 15.37 -0.02 11.87
C LYS A 59 15.92 -0.38 10.48
N ALA A 60 15.04 -0.54 9.49
CA ALA A 60 15.46 -0.89 8.12
C ALA A 60 16.36 0.19 7.49
N ALA A 61 16.14 1.47 7.82
CA ALA A 61 17.00 2.56 7.37
C ALA A 61 18.38 2.59 8.05
N ALA A 62 18.50 2.03 9.26
CA ALA A 62 19.78 1.91 9.97
C ALA A 62 20.59 0.67 9.52
N ASP A 63 19.91 -0.33 8.94
CA ASP A 63 20.50 -1.57 8.43
C ASP A 63 21.11 -1.38 7.00
N ALA A 64 20.95 -0.21 6.37
CA ALA A 64 21.33 0.12 4.99
C ALA A 64 22.50 1.11 4.92
#